data_AF-A0A946ZDX8-F1
#
_entry.id   AF-A0A946ZDX8-F1
#
_cell.length_a   1.000
_cell.length_b   1.000
_cell.length_c   1.000
_cell.angle_alpha   90.00
_cell.angle_beta   90.00
_cell.angle_gamma   90.00
#
_symmetry.space_group_name_H-M   'P 1'
#
loop_
_entity.id
_entity.type
_entity.pdbx_description
1 polymer ?
#
loop_
_entity_poly.entity_id
_entity_poly.type
_entity_poly.pdbx_seq_one_letter_code
_entity_poly.pdbx_strand_id
1 'polypeptide(L)'
;SYDIFIREQTVEEEKTIVIFEITLANLKASGEIDERDFMDRAQLLCSLGHTVMISKFQEYYKLVEYFNNYTKARLGLTMGVSNLVDVFDEKYYRHLSGGILEAFGKLFFKNLKVYLYPMKDKNTGQILTSNNIKVHPRMKELYKFFKYNGKVMDIIDYDPDVLHIFSRDVLRRIASGEEGWQDMLPEGVAELITKNDLFKTAETLEPETQTEEKS
;
A
#
# COMPACT_ATOMS: atom_id res chain seq x y z
N SER A 1 -1.09 5.78 10.82
CA SER A 1 -2.40 5.13 11.05
C SER A 1 -2.42 4.26 12.30
N TYR A 2 -1.34 3.55 12.64
CA TYR A 2 -1.20 2.77 13.88
C TYR A 2 -1.62 3.58 15.12
N ASP A 3 -1.06 4.78 15.30
CA ASP A 3 -1.37 5.64 16.45
C ASP A 3 -2.86 6.04 16.55
N ILE A 4 -3.53 6.17 15.40
CA ILE A 4 -4.97 6.45 15.35
C ILE A 4 -5.76 5.19 15.73
N PHE A 5 -5.30 4.02 15.29
CA PHE A 5 -5.96 2.74 15.52
C PHE A 5 -5.90 2.31 16.98
N ILE A 6 -4.75 2.43 17.65
CA ILE A 6 -4.60 2.03 19.07
C ILE A 6 -5.38 2.93 20.04
N ARG A 7 -5.75 4.15 19.63
CA ARG A 7 -6.59 5.07 20.42
C ARG A 7 -8.07 4.67 20.44
N GLU A 8 -8.48 3.68 19.66
CA GLU A 8 -9.84 3.16 19.69
C GLU A 8 -10.09 2.40 20.99
N GLN A 9 -11.17 2.72 21.70
CA GLN A 9 -11.51 2.15 23.02
C GLN A 9 -11.54 0.61 23.09
N THR A 10 -11.73 -0.06 21.94
CA THR A 10 -11.85 -1.52 21.84
C THR A 10 -10.55 -2.18 21.35
N VAL A 11 -9.44 -1.45 21.27
CA VAL A 11 -8.14 -1.95 20.81
C VAL A 11 -7.20 -2.00 22.01
N GLU A 12 -6.61 -3.18 22.22
CA GLU A 12 -5.54 -3.38 23.21
C GLU A 12 -4.20 -3.27 22.48
N GLU A 13 -3.39 -2.27 22.83
CA GLU A 13 -2.12 -1.98 22.15
C GLU A 13 -1.17 -3.18 22.20
N GLU A 14 -1.07 -3.83 23.36
CA GLU A 14 -0.18 -4.99 23.59
C GLU A 14 -0.60 -6.23 22.80
N LYS A 15 -1.83 -6.25 22.27
CA LYS A 15 -2.37 -7.34 21.42
C LYS A 15 -2.57 -6.91 19.98
N THR A 16 -1.97 -5.79 19.57
CA THR A 16 -2.07 -5.26 18.22
C THR A 16 -0.88 -5.71 17.39
N ILE A 17 -1.14 -6.17 16.16
CA ILE A 17 -0.11 -6.56 15.20
C ILE A 17 -0.30 -5.74 13.92
N VAL A 18 0.79 -5.15 13.44
CA VAL A 18 0.84 -4.48 12.13
C VAL A 18 1.36 -5.46 11.10
N ILE A 19 0.59 -5.67 10.03
CA ILE A 19 0.95 -6.56 8.92
C ILE A 19 0.99 -5.73 7.64
N PHE A 20 2.12 -5.76 6.94
CA PHE A 20 2.26 -5.21 5.61
C PHE A 20 1.88 -6.26 4.57
N GLU A 21 0.86 -5.97 3.77
CA GLU A 21 0.40 -6.87 2.74
C GLU A 21 1.08 -6.57 1.41
N ILE A 22 1.54 -7.61 0.72
CA ILE A 22 1.97 -7.54 -0.69
C ILE A 22 1.15 -8.54 -1.50
N THR A 23 0.33 -8.03 -2.42
CA THR A 23 -0.54 -8.85 -3.26
C THR A 23 0.13 -9.28 -4.57
N LEU A 24 0.01 -10.57 -4.89
CA LEU A 24 0.34 -11.16 -6.20
C LEU A 24 -0.54 -10.61 -7.34
N ALA A 25 -1.66 -9.95 -7.03
CA ALA A 25 -2.51 -9.31 -8.03
C ALA A 25 -1.81 -8.11 -8.68
N ASN A 26 -1.05 -7.34 -7.89
CA ASN A 26 -0.31 -6.17 -8.37
C ASN A 26 0.82 -6.58 -9.34
N LEU A 27 1.35 -7.80 -9.21
CA LEU A 27 2.38 -8.38 -10.08
C LEU A 27 1.88 -8.67 -11.50
N LYS A 28 0.57 -8.81 -11.73
CA LYS A 28 0.02 -9.03 -13.07
C LYS A 28 -0.23 -7.72 -13.85
N ALA A 29 -0.22 -6.57 -13.17
CA ALA A 29 -0.57 -5.30 -13.80
C ALA A 29 0.52 -4.77 -14.77
N SER A 30 1.75 -5.31 -14.70
CA SER A 30 2.89 -4.99 -15.59
C SER A 30 3.12 -6.00 -16.72
N GLY A 31 2.31 -7.06 -16.83
CA GLY A 31 2.44 -8.10 -17.86
C GLY A 31 3.11 -9.38 -17.37
N GLU A 32 4.34 -9.28 -16.83
CA GLU A 32 5.07 -10.40 -16.22
C GLU A 32 5.32 -10.17 -14.73
N ILE A 33 5.30 -11.27 -13.96
CA ILE A 33 5.61 -11.29 -12.53
C ILE A 33 7.13 -11.10 -12.40
N ASP A 34 7.56 -9.94 -11.92
CA ASP A 34 8.94 -9.77 -11.45
C ASP A 34 9.05 -10.36 -10.04
N GLU A 35 9.33 -11.66 -9.97
CA GLU A 35 9.51 -12.38 -8.70
C GLU A 35 10.62 -11.76 -7.85
N ARG A 36 11.63 -11.14 -8.48
CA ARG A 36 12.76 -10.53 -7.78
C ARG A 36 12.35 -9.21 -7.12
N ASP A 37 11.70 -8.30 -7.84
CA ASP A 37 11.16 -7.06 -7.24
C ASP A 37 10.25 -7.36 -6.03
N PHE A 38 9.44 -8.41 -6.15
CA PHE A 38 8.56 -8.82 -5.07
C PHE A 38 9.32 -9.30 -3.82
N MET A 39 10.29 -10.18 -4.02
CA MET A 39 11.13 -10.69 -2.93
C MET A 39 11.96 -9.57 -2.30
N ASP A 40 12.46 -8.63 -3.12
CA ASP A 40 13.23 -7.49 -2.64
C ASP A 40 12.39 -6.55 -1.77
N ARG A 41 11.11 -6.31 -2.12
CA ARG A 41 10.17 -5.55 -1.26
C ARG A 41 9.92 -6.26 0.06
N ALA A 42 9.67 -7.57 0.02
CA ALA A 42 9.46 -8.34 1.23
C ALA A 42 10.71 -8.32 2.12
N GLN A 43 11.89 -8.50 1.53
CA GLN A 43 13.17 -8.46 2.24
C GLN A 43 13.46 -7.09 2.84
N LEU A 44 13.19 -6.00 2.11
CA LEU A 44 13.36 -4.64 2.62
C LEU A 44 12.48 -4.40 3.85
N LEU A 45 11.18 -4.70 3.74
CA LEU A 45 10.24 -4.52 4.85
C LEU A 45 10.59 -5.40 6.05
N CYS A 46 10.98 -6.66 5.83
CA CYS A 46 11.47 -7.54 6.90
C CYS A 46 12.75 -7.00 7.55
N SER A 47 13.67 -6.43 6.77
CA SER A 47 14.91 -5.82 7.29
C SER A 47 14.64 -4.59 8.15
N LEU A 48 13.51 -3.90 7.92
CA LEU A 48 13.01 -2.81 8.74
C LEU A 48 12.24 -3.30 9.98
N GLY A 49 12.18 -4.62 10.22
CA GLY A 49 11.49 -5.22 11.36
C GLY A 49 9.97 -5.35 11.19
N HIS A 50 9.45 -5.16 9.98
CA HIS A 50 8.01 -5.29 9.72
C HIS A 50 7.61 -6.75 9.48
N THR A 51 6.41 -7.11 9.94
CA THR A 51 5.77 -8.37 9.56
C THR A 51 5.14 -8.23 8.18
N VAL A 52 5.59 -9.05 7.23
CA VAL A 52 5.10 -9.04 5.85
C VAL A 52 4.22 -10.25 5.60
N MET A 53 3.07 -10.04 4.96
CA MET A 53 2.19 -11.09 4.46
C MET A 53 2.09 -10.99 2.94
N ILE A 54 2.30 -12.13 2.29
CA ILE A 54 2.13 -12.29 0.86
C ILE A 54 0.76 -12.88 0.60
N SER A 55 -0.05 -12.24 -0.25
CA SER A 55 -1.40 -12.70 -0.53
C SER A 55 -1.68 -12.79 -2.03
N LYS A 56 -2.69 -13.57 -2.41
CA LYS A 56 -3.22 -13.61 -3.80
C LYS A 56 -4.59 -12.94 -3.91
N PHE A 57 -4.99 -12.18 -2.89
CA PHE A 57 -6.29 -11.50 -2.90
C PHE A 57 -6.22 -10.29 -3.83
N GLN A 58 -7.08 -10.27 -4.84
CA GLN A 58 -7.20 -9.09 -5.72
C GLN A 58 -8.13 -8.06 -5.08
N GLU A 59 -9.17 -8.53 -4.38
CA GLU A 59 -10.19 -7.70 -3.76
C GLU A 59 -10.05 -7.66 -2.24
N TYR A 60 -10.05 -6.46 -1.66
CA TYR A 60 -9.87 -6.26 -0.22
C TYR A 60 -10.92 -7.00 0.64
N TYR A 61 -12.15 -7.19 0.15
CA TYR A 61 -13.17 -7.91 0.92
C TYR A 61 -12.76 -9.36 1.19
N LYS A 62 -12.03 -10.02 0.27
CA LYS A 62 -11.54 -11.40 0.47
C LYS A 62 -10.47 -11.45 1.54
N LEU A 63 -9.57 -10.46 1.56
CA LEU A 63 -8.55 -10.33 2.61
C LEU A 63 -9.20 -10.14 3.99
N VAL A 64 -10.21 -9.28 4.07
CA VAL A 64 -10.95 -9.02 5.30
C VAL A 64 -11.75 -10.25 5.73
N GLU A 65 -12.41 -10.96 4.82
CA GLU A 65 -13.08 -12.23 5.10
C GLU A 65 -12.11 -13.28 5.62
N TYR A 66 -10.91 -13.39 5.04
CA TYR A 66 -9.86 -14.29 5.50
C TYR A 66 -9.54 -14.04 6.98
N PHE A 67 -9.19 -12.81 7.38
CA PHE A 67 -8.91 -12.50 8.78
C PHE A 67 -10.12 -12.71 9.69
N ASN A 68 -11.32 -12.36 9.22
CA ASN A 68 -12.56 -12.54 9.97
C ASN A 68 -12.90 -14.00 10.31
N ASN A 69 -12.29 -14.98 9.62
CA ASN A 69 -12.42 -16.40 9.94
C ASN A 69 -11.49 -16.85 11.07
N TYR A 70 -10.40 -16.12 11.33
CA TYR A 70 -9.39 -16.49 12.32
C TYR A 70 -9.39 -15.59 13.56
N THR A 71 -9.95 -14.39 13.47
CA THR A 71 -10.02 -13.46 14.59
C THR A 71 -11.35 -12.71 14.67
N LYS A 72 -11.70 -12.32 15.90
CA LYS A 72 -12.78 -11.37 16.21
C LYS A 72 -12.25 -10.01 16.64
N ALA A 73 -10.93 -9.84 16.68
CA ALA A 73 -10.28 -8.57 17.01
C ALA A 73 -10.65 -7.50 15.99
N ARG A 74 -10.48 -6.24 16.39
CA ARG A 74 -10.71 -5.11 15.49
C ARG A 74 -9.72 -5.14 14.34
N LEU A 75 -10.19 -4.84 13.13
CA LEU A 75 -9.35 -4.76 11.94
C LEU A 75 -9.22 -3.30 11.51
N GLY A 76 -7.99 -2.87 11.23
CA GLY A 76 -7.68 -1.60 10.60
C GLY A 76 -7.04 -1.84 9.25
N LEU A 77 -7.60 -1.28 8.18
CA LEU A 77 -7.05 -1.38 6.83
C LEU A 77 -6.52 -0.01 6.41
N THR A 78 -5.20 0.12 6.25
CA THR A 78 -4.58 1.35 5.76
C THR A 78 -4.42 1.27 4.23
N MET A 79 -4.86 2.30 3.51
CA MET A 79 -4.72 2.35 2.05
C MET A 79 -4.65 3.80 1.54
N GLY A 80 -4.13 3.98 0.33
CA GLY A 80 -4.17 5.29 -0.35
C GLY A 80 -5.53 5.59 -0.98
N VAL A 81 -5.79 6.88 -1.22
CA VAL A 81 -6.97 7.37 -1.95
C VAL A 81 -7.23 6.63 -3.27
N SER A 82 -6.20 6.37 -4.07
CA SER A 82 -6.33 5.65 -5.34
C SER A 82 -6.96 4.27 -5.16
N ASN A 83 -6.47 3.51 -4.17
CA ASN A 83 -6.95 2.16 -3.89
C ASN A 83 -8.41 2.19 -3.41
N LEU A 84 -8.79 3.21 -2.64
CA LEU A 84 -10.17 3.38 -2.22
C LEU A 84 -11.09 3.63 -3.42
N VAL A 85 -10.68 4.45 -4.40
CA VAL A 85 -11.47 4.66 -5.62
C VAL A 85 -11.69 3.34 -6.37
N ASP A 86 -10.64 2.51 -6.48
CA ASP A 86 -10.74 1.18 -7.11
C ASP A 86 -11.69 0.25 -6.34
N VAL A 87 -11.74 0.33 -5.01
CA VAL A 87 -12.71 -0.41 -4.19
C VAL A 87 -14.15 -0.08 -4.59
N PHE A 88 -14.44 1.14 -5.06
CA PHE A 88 -15.78 1.55 -5.52
C PHE A 88 -16.03 1.26 -7.02
N ASP A 89 -15.11 0.62 -7.74
CA ASP A 89 -15.32 0.26 -9.14
C ASP A 89 -16.10 -1.06 -9.27
N GLU A 90 -17.33 -0.96 -9.77
CA GLU A 90 -18.26 -2.08 -9.96
C GLU A 90 -17.69 -3.21 -10.85
N LYS A 91 -16.71 -2.92 -11.73
CA LYS A 91 -16.14 -3.94 -12.62
C LYS A 91 -15.51 -5.11 -11.87
N TYR A 92 -14.98 -4.87 -10.66
CA TYR A 92 -14.35 -5.88 -9.83
C TYR A 92 -15.35 -6.81 -9.14
N TYR A 93 -16.66 -6.56 -9.24
CA TYR A 93 -17.67 -7.32 -8.49
C TYR A 93 -18.73 -7.97 -9.38
N ARG A 94 -18.53 -7.98 -10.71
CA ARG A 94 -19.49 -8.58 -11.66
C ARG A 94 -19.68 -10.08 -11.49
N HIS A 95 -18.73 -10.77 -10.86
CA HIS A 95 -18.82 -12.19 -10.53
C HIS A 95 -19.65 -12.48 -9.27
N LEU A 96 -20.02 -11.45 -8.49
CA LEU A 96 -20.85 -11.60 -7.30
C LEU A 96 -22.33 -11.39 -7.64
N SER A 97 -23.20 -12.25 -7.11
CA SER A 97 -24.64 -12.16 -7.35
C SER A 97 -25.24 -10.85 -6.83
N GLY A 98 -24.77 -10.35 -5.68
CA GLY A 98 -25.16 -9.04 -5.15
C GLY A 98 -24.26 -7.88 -5.59
N GLY A 99 -23.33 -8.12 -6.52
CA GLY A 99 -22.44 -7.10 -7.07
C GLY A 99 -21.63 -6.35 -6.02
N ILE A 100 -21.49 -5.03 -6.23
CA ILE A 100 -20.75 -4.16 -5.32
C ILE A 100 -21.34 -4.12 -3.91
N LEU A 101 -22.67 -4.21 -3.77
CA LEU A 101 -23.31 -4.16 -2.44
C LEU A 101 -22.95 -5.38 -1.60
N GLU A 102 -22.84 -6.56 -2.22
CA GLU A 102 -22.36 -7.76 -1.53
C GLU A 102 -20.89 -7.61 -1.08
N ALA A 103 -20.02 -7.13 -1.98
CA ALA A 103 -18.61 -6.90 -1.66
C ALA A 103 -18.43 -5.90 -0.51
N PHE A 104 -19.20 -4.81 -0.51
CA PHE A 104 -19.16 -3.80 0.54
C PHE A 104 -19.74 -4.31 1.86
N GLY A 105 -20.82 -5.08 1.79
CA GLY A 105 -21.38 -5.78 2.94
C GLY A 105 -20.35 -6.66 3.62
N LYS A 106 -19.54 -7.39 2.83
CA LYS A 106 -18.42 -8.22 3.30
C LYS A 106 -17.22 -7.41 3.80
N LEU A 107 -16.82 -6.38 3.07
CA LEU A 107 -15.66 -5.53 3.40
C LEU A 107 -15.88 -4.80 4.73
N PHE A 108 -17.00 -4.11 4.87
CA PHE A 108 -17.32 -3.35 6.08
C PHE A 108 -18.08 -4.16 7.12
N PHE A 109 -18.18 -5.49 6.93
CA PHE A 109 -18.74 -6.41 7.89
C PHE A 109 -17.94 -6.37 9.21
N LYS A 110 -18.64 -6.44 10.35
CA LYS A 110 -18.06 -6.36 11.70
C LYS A 110 -17.30 -5.04 11.94
N ASN A 111 -16.17 -5.13 12.64
CA ASN A 111 -15.43 -4.02 13.24
C ASN A 111 -14.23 -3.56 12.38
N LEU A 112 -14.34 -3.60 11.04
CA LEU A 112 -13.32 -2.99 10.17
C LEU A 112 -13.43 -1.45 10.19
N LYS A 113 -12.28 -0.77 10.22
CA LYS A 113 -12.12 0.64 9.84
C LYS A 113 -11.05 0.79 8.76
N VAL A 114 -11.31 1.65 7.78
CA VAL A 114 -10.36 2.00 6.72
C VAL A 114 -9.70 3.33 7.09
N TYR A 115 -8.36 3.36 7.07
CA TYR A 115 -7.54 4.55 7.28
C TYR A 115 -6.96 4.99 5.93
N LEU A 116 -7.33 6.19 5.50
CA LEU A 116 -7.06 6.68 4.16
C LEU A 116 -5.86 7.62 4.18
N TYR A 117 -4.79 7.24 3.49
CA TYR A 117 -3.65 8.11 3.25
C TYR A 117 -3.94 9.03 2.07
N PRO A 118 -3.71 10.36 2.19
CA PRO A 118 -4.01 11.31 1.13
C PRO A 118 -3.16 11.09 -0.11
N MET A 119 -3.61 11.65 -1.23
CA MET A 119 -2.88 11.62 -2.49
C MET A 119 -2.80 13.01 -3.08
N LYS A 120 -1.65 13.42 -3.61
CA LYS A 120 -1.53 14.67 -4.38
C LYS A 120 -1.86 14.41 -5.85
N ASP A 121 -2.87 15.10 -6.37
CA ASP A 121 -3.21 15.04 -7.79
C ASP A 121 -2.10 15.71 -8.62
N LYS A 122 -1.54 14.98 -9.58
CA LYS A 122 -0.40 15.45 -10.39
C LYS A 122 -0.74 16.65 -11.28
N ASN A 123 -1.98 16.77 -11.73
CA ASN A 123 -2.39 17.77 -12.72
C ASN A 123 -2.81 19.09 -12.05
N THR A 124 -3.47 18.99 -10.90
CA THR A 124 -4.06 20.12 -10.19
C THR A 124 -3.26 20.53 -8.95
N GLY A 125 -2.37 19.67 -8.46
CA GLY A 125 -1.66 19.85 -7.18
C GLY A 125 -2.57 19.70 -5.96
N GLN A 126 -3.86 19.39 -6.14
CA GLN A 126 -4.81 19.27 -5.05
C GLN A 126 -4.55 18.01 -4.22
N ILE A 127 -4.58 18.15 -2.89
CA ILE A 127 -4.55 17.00 -1.99
C ILE A 127 -5.95 16.38 -1.93
N LEU A 128 -6.04 15.15 -2.38
CA LEU A 128 -7.23 14.32 -2.31
C LEU A 128 -7.27 13.58 -0.98
N THR A 129 -8.44 13.61 -0.35
CA THR A 129 -8.79 12.97 0.91
C THR A 129 -10.20 12.41 0.80
N SER A 130 -10.70 11.76 1.85
CA SER A 130 -12.09 11.32 1.89
C SER A 130 -13.11 12.47 1.66
N ASN A 131 -12.72 13.74 1.79
CA ASN A 131 -13.63 14.89 1.65
C ASN A 131 -13.89 15.32 0.20
N ASN A 132 -12.92 15.11 -0.69
CA ASN A 132 -12.95 15.69 -2.05
C ASN A 132 -12.67 14.65 -3.16
N ILE A 133 -12.53 13.37 -2.81
CA ILE A 133 -12.41 12.31 -3.83
C ILE A 133 -13.64 12.24 -4.72
N LYS A 134 -13.39 12.04 -6.02
CA LYS A 134 -14.43 11.84 -7.03
C LYS A 134 -14.68 10.35 -7.20
N VAL A 135 -15.71 9.85 -6.55
CA VAL A 135 -16.25 8.51 -6.82
C VAL A 135 -17.31 8.58 -7.91
N HIS A 136 -17.56 7.45 -8.59
CA HIS A 136 -18.61 7.36 -9.60
C HIS A 136 -19.97 7.83 -9.02
N PRO A 137 -20.81 8.60 -9.73
CA PRO A 137 -22.03 9.19 -9.18
C PRO A 137 -22.97 8.18 -8.50
N ARG A 138 -23.06 6.96 -9.04
CA ARG A 138 -23.87 5.88 -8.45
C ARG A 138 -23.36 5.43 -7.07
N MET A 139 -22.06 5.54 -6.82
CA MET A 139 -21.42 5.14 -5.57
C MET A 139 -21.32 6.25 -4.53
N LYS A 140 -21.67 7.49 -4.90
CA LYS A 140 -21.52 8.66 -4.04
C LYS A 140 -22.23 8.52 -2.70
N GLU A 141 -23.48 8.08 -2.70
CA GLU A 141 -24.27 7.95 -1.47
C GLU A 141 -23.82 6.75 -0.62
N LEU A 142 -23.42 5.65 -1.27
CA LEU A 142 -22.83 4.49 -0.57
C LEU A 142 -21.52 4.88 0.13
N TYR A 143 -20.65 5.62 -0.56
CA TYR A 143 -19.42 6.14 0.00
C TYR A 143 -19.67 7.06 1.21
N LYS A 144 -20.57 8.04 1.05
CA LYS A 144 -20.96 8.95 2.13
C LYS A 144 -21.48 8.20 3.35
N PHE A 145 -22.27 7.14 3.15
CA PHE A 145 -22.76 6.30 4.24
C PHE A 145 -21.61 5.71 5.06
N PHE A 146 -20.61 5.10 4.43
CA PHE A 146 -19.48 4.52 5.17
C PHE A 146 -18.64 5.59 5.88
N LYS A 147 -18.40 6.72 5.22
CA LYS A 147 -17.68 7.83 5.83
C LYS A 147 -18.42 8.41 7.04
N TYR A 148 -19.72 8.69 6.90
CA TYR A 148 -20.55 9.24 7.98
C TYR A 148 -20.59 8.32 9.20
N ASN A 149 -20.62 7.00 8.98
CA ASN A 149 -20.58 6.01 10.04
C ASN A 149 -19.17 5.72 10.60
N GLY A 150 -18.16 6.54 10.26
CA GLY A 150 -16.80 6.40 10.77
C GLY A 150 -16.08 5.13 10.32
N LYS A 151 -16.52 4.51 9.20
CA LYS A 151 -15.86 3.34 8.62
C LYS A 151 -14.67 3.72 7.73
N VAL A 152 -14.62 4.96 7.27
CA VAL A 152 -13.50 5.54 6.51
C VAL A 152 -13.01 6.78 7.25
N MET A 153 -11.73 6.79 7.63
CA MET A 153 -11.09 7.85 8.41
C MET A 153 -9.86 8.36 7.66
N ASP A 154 -9.71 9.67 7.51
CA ASP A 154 -8.49 10.25 6.94
C ASP A 154 -7.32 10.18 7.93
N ILE A 155 -6.14 9.86 7.41
CA ILE A 155 -4.88 10.07 8.13
C ILE A 155 -4.52 11.55 7.96
N ILE A 156 -4.63 12.30 9.06
CA ILE A 156 -4.40 13.75 9.07
C ILE A 156 -2.95 14.14 9.34
N ASP A 157 -2.20 13.24 9.97
CA ASP A 157 -0.78 13.41 10.27
C ASP A 157 0.02 12.74 9.15
N TYR A 158 0.32 13.53 8.12
CA TYR A 158 1.07 13.11 6.94
C TYR A 158 2.01 14.23 6.51
N ASP A 159 3.10 13.85 5.86
CA ASP A 159 4.04 14.80 5.28
C ASP A 159 3.60 15.13 3.83
N PRO A 160 3.18 16.38 3.54
CA PRO A 160 2.77 16.79 2.20
C PRO A 160 3.93 16.82 1.21
N ASP A 161 5.17 16.95 1.69
CA ASP A 161 6.35 17.08 0.86
C ASP A 161 6.76 15.74 0.26
N VAL A 162 6.38 14.60 0.84
CA VAL A 162 6.66 13.27 0.26
C VAL A 162 5.55 12.74 -0.65
N LEU A 163 4.39 13.41 -0.74
CA LEU A 163 3.23 12.93 -1.53
C LEU A 163 3.49 12.83 -3.05
N HIS A 164 4.57 13.44 -3.54
CA HIS A 164 4.96 13.42 -4.95
C HIS A 164 5.94 12.27 -5.27
N ILE A 165 6.38 11.51 -4.27
CA ILE A 165 7.32 10.40 -4.42
C ILE A 165 6.54 9.14 -4.83
N PHE A 166 6.90 8.55 -5.97
CA PHE A 166 6.30 7.32 -6.46
C PHE A 166 7.35 6.21 -6.53
N SER A 167 7.01 5.01 -6.03
CA SER A 167 7.91 3.86 -6.03
C SER A 167 8.42 3.49 -7.42
N ARG A 168 7.59 3.63 -8.46
CA ARG A 168 8.00 3.40 -9.86
C ARG A 168 9.12 4.33 -10.32
N ASP A 169 9.11 5.58 -9.86
CA ASP A 169 10.15 6.55 -10.20
C ASP A 169 11.46 6.24 -9.46
N VAL A 170 11.37 5.83 -8.19
CA VAL A 170 12.53 5.38 -7.39
C VAL A 170 13.15 4.11 -7.99
N LEU A 171 12.33 3.08 -8.27
CA LEU A 171 12.80 1.83 -8.86
C LEU A 171 13.43 2.04 -10.25
N ARG A 172 12.86 2.93 -11.07
CA ARG A 172 13.46 3.30 -12.36
C ARG A 172 14.86 3.88 -12.16
N ARG A 173 15.03 4.84 -11.24
CA ARG A 173 16.32 5.49 -10.97
C ARG A 173 17.36 4.51 -10.45
N ILE A 174 16.96 3.59 -9.56
CA ILE A 174 17.85 2.51 -9.09
C ILE A 174 18.29 1.64 -10.27
N ALA A 175 17.36 1.20 -11.11
CA ALA A 175 17.65 0.34 -12.26
C ALA A 175 18.49 1.03 -13.35
N SER A 176 18.36 2.35 -13.52
CA SER A 176 19.16 3.13 -14.48
C SER A 176 20.49 3.65 -13.91
N GLY A 177 20.78 3.40 -12.63
CA GLY A 177 21.96 3.96 -11.97
C GLY A 177 21.93 5.49 -11.84
N GLU A 178 20.77 6.13 -11.95
CA GLU A 178 20.60 7.57 -11.75
C GLU A 178 20.83 7.94 -10.28
N GLU A 179 21.47 9.07 -10.00
CA GLU A 179 21.65 9.57 -8.64
C GLU A 179 20.38 10.26 -8.08
N GLY A 180 20.36 10.49 -6.75
CA GLY A 180 19.34 11.28 -6.07
C GLY A 180 18.06 10.53 -5.69
N TRP A 181 17.99 9.20 -5.90
CA TRP A 181 16.88 8.40 -5.38
C TRP A 181 16.97 8.17 -3.87
N GLN A 182 18.18 8.28 -3.30
CA GLN A 182 18.44 8.12 -1.87
C GLN A 182 17.71 9.19 -1.06
N ASP A 183 17.67 10.43 -1.55
CA ASP A 183 16.97 11.56 -0.92
C ASP A 183 15.44 11.42 -0.97
N MET A 184 14.91 10.47 -1.76
CA MET A 184 13.48 10.18 -1.88
C MET A 184 13.01 9.14 -0.86
N LEU A 185 13.91 8.64 -0.01
CA LEU A 185 13.64 7.55 0.92
C LEU A 185 13.85 8.01 2.37
N PRO A 186 13.18 7.37 3.33
CA PRO A 186 13.49 7.57 4.74
C PRO A 186 14.95 7.23 5.05
N GLU A 187 15.48 7.87 6.10
CA GLU A 187 16.84 7.65 6.59
C GLU A 187 17.13 6.14 6.81
N GLY A 188 18.31 5.70 6.40
CA GLY A 188 18.75 4.30 6.50
C GLY A 188 18.15 3.34 5.46
N VAL A 189 17.05 3.68 4.78
CA VAL A 189 16.43 2.79 3.78
C VAL A 189 17.34 2.63 2.55
N ALA A 190 17.97 3.71 2.10
CA ALA A 190 18.91 3.67 0.97
C ALA A 190 20.11 2.76 1.27
N GLU A 191 20.67 2.84 2.48
CA GLU A 191 21.78 1.99 2.93
C GLU A 191 21.38 0.52 2.96
N LEU A 192 20.17 0.20 3.42
CA LEU A 192 19.65 -1.17 3.42
C LEU A 192 19.47 -1.72 2.00
N ILE A 193 18.97 -0.90 1.07
CA ILE A 193 18.83 -1.27 -0.34
C ILE A 193 20.21 -1.58 -0.93
N THR A 194 21.21 -0.70 -0.71
CA THR A 194 22.57 -0.90 -1.24
C THR A 194 23.26 -2.10 -0.60
N LYS A 195 23.19 -2.25 0.73
CA LYS A 195 23.86 -3.32 1.48
C LYS A 195 23.34 -4.71 1.13
N ASN A 196 22.05 -4.82 0.83
CA ASN A 196 21.39 -6.09 0.53
C ASN A 196 21.23 -6.34 -0.97
N ASP A 197 21.81 -5.50 -1.83
CA ASP A 197 21.72 -5.57 -3.30
C ASP A 197 20.28 -5.69 -3.84
N LEU A 198 19.35 -4.99 -3.21
CA LEU A 198 17.92 -5.01 -3.56
C LEU A 198 17.65 -4.14 -4.80
N PHE A 199 16.69 -4.57 -5.62
CA PHE A 199 16.19 -3.87 -6.80
C PHE A 199 17.23 -3.63 -7.91
N LYS A 200 18.37 -4.32 -7.86
CA LYS A 200 19.40 -4.28 -8.90
C LYS A 200 19.09 -5.26 -10.04
N THR A 201 19.18 -4.80 -11.28
CA THR A 201 19.16 -5.64 -12.48
C THR A 201 20.53 -6.26 -12.74
N ALA A 202 20.59 -7.37 -13.49
CA ALA A 202 21.85 -8.07 -13.78
C ALA A 202 22.93 -7.17 -14.43
N GLU A 203 22.53 -6.13 -15.15
CA GLU A 203 23.43 -5.16 -15.79
C GLU A 203 24.07 -4.16 -14.81
N THR A 204 23.52 -3.99 -13.60
CA THR A 204 24.04 -3.06 -12.57
C THR A 204 24.98 -3.72 -11.56
N LEU A 205 25.24 -5.03 -11.69
CA LEU A 205 26.11 -5.80 -10.78
C LEU A 205 27.60 -5.80 -11.21
N GLU A 206 27.96 -5.14 -12.31
CA GLU A 206 29.36 -4.85 -12.69
C GLU A 206 29.49 -3.36 -13.00
N PRO A 207 30.46 -2.63 -12.40
CA PRO A 207 31.87 -2.92 -12.63
C PRO A 207 32.75 -2.70 -11.39
N GLU A 208 33.19 -3.77 -10.74
CA GLU A 208 34.36 -3.72 -9.86
C GLU A 208 35.37 -4.79 -10.30
N THR A 209 36.19 -4.45 -11.30
CA THR A 209 37.59 -4.90 -11.37
C THR A 209 38.31 -4.10 -12.45
N GLN A 210 39.09 -3.10 -12.01
CA GLN A 210 40.51 -2.94 -12.37
C GLN A 210 41.02 -1.64 -11.72
N THR A 211 41.30 -1.75 -10.43
CA THR A 211 42.30 -0.89 -9.78
C THR A 211 43.66 -1.54 -10.04
N GLU A 212 44.59 -0.74 -10.58
CA GLU A 212 46.04 -0.90 -10.48
C GLU A 212 46.70 -2.16 -11.06
N GLU A 213 47.33 -2.01 -12.23
CA GLU A 213 48.73 -2.38 -12.34
C GLU A 213 49.50 -1.29 -13.11
N LYS A 214 50.24 -0.50 -12.34
CA LYS A 214 51.44 0.19 -12.83
C LYS A 214 52.48 -0.89 -13.15
N SER A 215 52.96 -0.97 -14.39
CA SER A 215 54.38 -0.83 -14.71
C SER A 215 54.62 -0.71 -16.21
#